data_AF-A0A965FY65-F1
#
_entry.id   AF-A0A965FY65-F1
#
_cell.length_a   1.000
_cell.length_b   1.000
_cell.length_c   1.000
_cell.angle_alpha   90.00
_cell.angle_beta   90.00
_cell.angle_gamma   90.00
#
_symmetry.space_group_name_H-M   'P 1'
#
loop_
_entity.id
_entity.type
_entity.pdbx_description
1 polymer ?
#
loop_
_entity_poly.entity_id
_entity_poly.type
_entity_poly.pdbx_seq_one_letter_code
_entity_poly.pdbx_strand_id
1 'polypeptide(L)'
;MSWSWLIILLATYPWLFAADLLSDWTAHWGFNVFISGAAIVVPCSRLRRWQAVLFSGCVGFLFEARRPIPDGTLALALIAIAIFLTSNKPLLRNAPRLLRASLIVNFTATTIWFCATAFTLGQLSFNPLGAFLPQLLLQLITSALVSLILFWPLSLIQNSAMDYMNTPPANETP
;
A
#
# COMPACT_ATOMS: atom_id res chain seq x y z
N MET A 1 8.96 7.12 -24.34
CA MET A 1 9.11 7.06 -22.87
C MET A 1 7.74 6.74 -22.27
N SER A 2 7.59 5.62 -21.58
CA SER A 2 6.26 5.19 -21.12
C SER A 2 5.94 5.86 -19.78
N TRP A 3 4.96 6.77 -19.83
CA TRP A 3 4.32 7.43 -18.68
C TRP A 3 3.34 6.50 -17.94
N SER A 4 3.46 5.18 -18.14
CA SER A 4 2.52 4.19 -17.62
C SER A 4 2.38 4.25 -16.10
N TRP A 5 3.46 4.54 -15.37
CA TRP A 5 3.41 4.68 -13.90
C TRP A 5 2.51 5.84 -13.44
N LEU A 6 2.47 6.95 -14.19
CA LEU A 6 1.65 8.12 -13.89
C LEU A 6 0.18 7.84 -14.18
N ILE A 7 -0.10 7.17 -15.29
CA ILE A 7 -1.47 6.76 -15.66
C ILE A 7 -2.03 5.76 -14.64
N ILE A 8 -1.22 4.80 -14.20
CA ILE A 8 -1.62 3.87 -13.13
C ILE A 8 -1.83 4.63 -11.81
N LEU A 9 -0.97 5.59 -11.49
CA LEU A 9 -1.15 6.47 -10.32
C LEU A 9 -2.52 7.17 -10.37
N LEU A 10 -2.87 7.78 -11.50
CA LEU A 10 -4.16 8.42 -11.71
C LEU A 10 -5.33 7.42 -11.59
N ALA A 11 -5.19 6.21 -12.13
CA ALA A 11 -6.22 5.16 -12.00
C ALA A 11 -6.38 4.66 -10.55
N THR A 12 -5.31 4.66 -9.77
CA THR A 12 -5.32 4.24 -8.35
C THR A 12 -5.74 5.34 -7.39
N TYR A 13 -5.59 6.61 -7.78
CA TYR A 13 -5.84 7.75 -6.92
C TYR A 13 -7.26 7.81 -6.34
N PRO A 14 -8.35 7.54 -7.10
CA PRO A 14 -9.70 7.52 -6.54
C PRO A 14 -9.87 6.50 -5.40
N TRP A 15 -9.17 5.37 -5.46
CA TRP A 15 -9.22 4.34 -4.42
C TRP A 15 -8.46 4.77 -3.16
N LEU A 16 -7.29 5.38 -3.34
CA LEU A 16 -6.52 5.97 -2.24
C LEU A 16 -7.31 7.09 -1.57
N PHE A 17 -7.95 7.95 -2.38
CA PHE A 17 -8.80 9.05 -1.91
C PHE A 17 -10.03 8.54 -1.14
N ALA A 18 -10.73 7.53 -1.68
CA ALA A 18 -11.88 6.93 -1.01
C ALA A 18 -11.51 6.26 0.30
N ALA A 19 -10.38 5.53 0.35
CA ALA A 19 -9.87 4.93 1.59
C ALA A 19 -9.54 6.00 2.64
N ASP A 20 -8.99 7.13 2.21
CA ASP A 20 -8.67 8.24 3.10
C ASP A 20 -9.92 8.95 3.63
N LEU A 21 -10.94 9.18 2.79
CA LEU A 21 -12.24 9.68 3.24
C LEU A 21 -12.95 8.71 4.21
N LEU A 22 -12.87 7.41 3.93
CA LEU A 22 -13.41 6.39 4.83
C LEU A 22 -12.65 6.37 6.15
N SER A 23 -11.34 6.58 6.12
CA SER A 23 -10.51 6.69 7.33
C SER A 23 -10.93 7.90 8.17
N ASP A 24 -11.19 9.05 7.56
CA ASP A 24 -11.70 10.23 8.27
C ASP A 24 -13.09 9.99 8.86
N TRP A 25 -13.95 9.31 8.10
CA TRP A 25 -15.25 8.90 8.59
C TRP A 25 -15.10 7.93 9.76
N THR A 26 -14.23 6.91 9.71
CA THR A 26 -14.05 5.94 10.80
C THR A 26 -13.15 6.42 11.95
N ALA A 27 -12.54 7.60 11.83
CA ALA A 27 -11.60 8.13 12.82
C ALA A 27 -12.25 8.31 14.20
N HIS A 28 -13.53 8.67 14.24
CA HIS A 28 -14.31 8.76 15.49
C HIS A 28 -14.40 7.43 16.26
N TRP A 29 -14.22 6.29 15.57
CA TRP A 29 -14.19 4.96 16.18
C TRP A 29 -12.75 4.47 16.42
N GLY A 30 -11.74 5.29 16.11
CA GLY A 30 -10.32 4.96 16.28
C GLY A 30 -9.73 4.08 15.19
N PHE A 31 -10.39 3.96 14.03
CA PHE A 31 -9.95 3.13 12.90
C PHE A 31 -9.48 3.97 11.71
N ASN A 32 -8.47 3.47 10.99
CA ASN A 32 -8.04 4.02 9.72
C ASN A 32 -8.05 2.92 8.65
N VAL A 33 -8.59 3.26 7.48
CA VAL A 33 -8.68 2.39 6.31
C VAL A 33 -7.41 2.55 5.48
N PHE A 34 -6.50 1.60 5.61
CA PHE A 34 -5.23 1.60 4.90
C PHE A 34 -5.24 0.65 3.71
N ILE A 35 -4.94 1.14 2.51
CA ILE A 35 -4.87 0.34 1.27
C ILE A 35 -3.58 0.56 0.45
N SER A 36 -2.79 1.57 0.81
CA SER A 36 -1.62 2.00 0.02
C SER A 36 -0.60 0.88 -0.20
N GLY A 37 -0.44 -0.03 0.77
CA GLY A 37 0.43 -1.19 0.63
C GLY A 37 -0.13 -2.23 -0.35
N ALA A 38 -1.43 -2.51 -0.31
CA ALA A 38 -2.07 -3.40 -1.28
C ALA A 38 -2.00 -2.83 -2.70
N ALA A 39 -2.13 -1.50 -2.83
CA ALA A 39 -2.14 -0.80 -4.12
C ALA A 39 -0.83 -0.90 -4.89
N ILE A 40 0.32 -1.11 -4.24
CA ILE A 40 1.62 -1.18 -4.92
C ILE A 40 1.95 -2.55 -5.50
N VAL A 41 1.23 -3.62 -5.10
CA VAL A 41 1.63 -4.99 -5.45
C VAL A 41 1.43 -5.32 -6.93
N VAL A 42 0.29 -4.98 -7.52
CA VAL A 42 0.02 -5.26 -8.95
C VAL A 42 0.94 -4.41 -9.85
N PRO A 43 1.13 -3.10 -9.62
CA PRO A 43 2.07 -2.32 -10.42
C PRO A 43 3.51 -2.85 -10.31
N CYS A 44 3.94 -3.35 -9.14
CA CYS A 44 5.29 -3.91 -8.95
C CYS A 44 5.54 -5.20 -9.77
N SER A 45 4.51 -5.99 -10.07
CA SER A 45 4.70 -7.21 -10.88
C SER A 45 4.95 -6.88 -12.36
N ARG A 46 4.27 -5.86 -12.90
CA ARG A 46 4.31 -5.53 -14.35
C ARG A 46 5.22 -4.37 -14.73
N LEU A 47 5.33 -3.33 -13.90
CA LEU A 47 6.14 -2.15 -14.23
C LEU A 47 7.65 -2.43 -14.21
N ARG A 48 8.42 -1.55 -14.87
CA ARG A 48 9.88 -1.52 -14.74
C ARG A 48 10.27 -1.07 -13.33
N ARG A 49 11.45 -1.49 -12.85
CA ARG A 49 11.92 -1.18 -11.49
C ARG A 49 11.84 0.31 -11.13
N TRP A 50 12.33 1.19 -12.00
CA TRP A 50 12.30 2.64 -11.76
C TRP A 50 10.86 3.21 -11.75
N GLN A 51 9.96 2.68 -12.59
CA GLN A 51 8.56 3.08 -12.65
C GLN A 51 7.81 2.68 -11.39
N ALA A 52 8.04 1.46 -10.90
CA ALA A 52 7.45 0.96 -9.67
C ALA A 52 7.93 1.74 -8.45
N VAL A 53 9.21 2.13 -8.41
CA VAL A 53 9.79 2.96 -7.33
C VAL A 53 9.17 4.36 -7.31
N LEU A 54 9.05 5.02 -8.48
CA LEU A 54 8.39 6.33 -8.55
C LEU A 54 6.92 6.23 -8.14
N PHE A 55 6.21 5.23 -8.66
CA PHE A 55 4.82 4.97 -8.31
C PHE A 55 4.64 4.77 -6.79
N SER A 56 5.44 3.89 -6.16
CA SER A 56 5.30 3.59 -4.74
C SER A 56 5.70 4.79 -3.85
N GLY A 57 6.71 5.55 -4.26
CA GLY A 57 7.06 6.81 -3.62
C GLY A 57 5.91 7.81 -3.66
N CYS A 58 5.30 8.03 -4.83
CA CYS A 58 4.15 8.92 -4.97
C CYS A 58 2.96 8.45 -4.12
N VAL A 59 2.65 7.15 -4.09
CA VAL A 59 1.58 6.59 -3.25
C VAL A 59 1.86 6.86 -1.76
N GLY A 60 3.12 6.72 -1.34
CA GLY A 60 3.51 7.00 0.05
C GLY A 60 3.41 8.48 0.41
N PHE A 61 3.95 9.37 -0.43
CA PHE A 61 3.84 10.82 -0.22
C PHE A 61 2.39 11.31 -0.26
N LEU A 62 1.53 10.73 -1.11
CA LEU A 62 0.10 11.07 -1.14
C LEU A 62 -0.60 10.76 0.18
N PHE A 63 -0.18 9.70 0.87
CA PHE A 63 -0.70 9.35 2.19
C PHE A 63 -0.12 10.25 3.29
N GLU A 64 1.19 10.47 3.29
CA GLU A 64 1.87 11.35 4.26
C GLU A 64 1.36 12.80 4.17
N ALA A 65 1.10 13.32 2.97
CA ALA A 65 0.58 14.67 2.78
C ALA A 65 -0.78 14.93 3.45
N ARG A 66 -1.48 13.88 3.86
CA ARG A 66 -2.82 13.96 4.45
C ARG A 66 -2.90 13.50 5.89
N ARG A 67 -1.86 12.86 6.40
CA ARG A 67 -1.84 12.25 7.74
C ARG A 67 -0.64 12.78 8.52
N PRO A 68 -0.80 13.14 9.80
CA PRO A 68 0.29 13.65 10.62
C PRO A 68 1.26 12.52 10.98
N ILE A 69 2.26 12.28 10.13
CA ILE A 69 3.28 11.23 10.23
C ILE A 69 4.62 11.89 9.86
N PRO A 70 5.78 11.46 10.37
CA PRO A 70 7.05 12.02 9.93
C PRO A 70 7.25 11.81 8.42
N ASP A 71 7.63 12.90 7.75
CA ASP A 71 7.85 12.92 6.31
C ASP A 71 8.83 11.84 5.87
N GLY A 72 8.50 11.14 4.79
CA GLY A 72 9.32 10.11 4.17
C GLY A 72 9.27 8.74 4.83
N THR A 73 8.65 8.55 6.00
CA THR A 73 8.62 7.25 6.67
C THR A 73 7.93 6.16 5.85
N LEU A 74 6.73 6.45 5.37
CA LEU A 74 5.90 5.54 4.60
C LEU A 74 6.33 5.54 3.13
N ALA A 75 6.70 6.70 2.58
CA ALA A 75 7.24 6.80 1.23
C ALA A 75 8.50 5.96 1.06
N LEU A 76 9.48 6.07 1.96
CA LEU A 76 10.71 5.27 1.90
C LEU A 76 10.42 3.79 2.15
N ALA A 77 9.49 3.46 3.06
CA ALA A 77 9.08 2.08 3.29
C ALA A 77 8.46 1.44 2.03
N LEU A 78 7.52 2.13 1.37
CA LEU A 78 6.90 1.64 0.13
C LEU A 78 7.89 1.60 -1.03
N ILE A 79 8.86 2.51 -1.10
CA ILE A 79 9.97 2.43 -2.06
C ILE A 79 10.82 1.18 -1.81
N ALA A 80 11.22 0.92 -0.56
CA ALA A 80 12.01 -0.26 -0.21
C ALA A 80 11.25 -1.55 -0.54
N ILE A 81 9.95 -1.61 -0.24
CA ILE A 81 9.09 -2.75 -0.58
C ILE A 81 8.99 -2.90 -2.10
N ALA A 82 8.79 -1.81 -2.85
CA ALA A 82 8.72 -1.87 -4.31
C ALA A 82 10.03 -2.36 -4.93
N ILE A 83 11.18 -1.94 -4.39
CA ILE A 83 12.49 -2.47 -4.79
C ILE A 83 12.55 -3.98 -4.54
N PHE A 84 12.17 -4.44 -3.35
CA PHE A 84 12.17 -5.86 -3.02
C PHE A 84 11.25 -6.68 -3.93
N LEU A 85 10.01 -6.22 -4.15
CA LEU A 85 9.03 -6.89 -5.00
C LEU A 85 9.46 -6.94 -6.46
N THR A 86 10.05 -5.85 -6.98
CA THR A 86 10.54 -5.80 -8.36
C THR A 86 11.82 -6.61 -8.57
N SER A 87 12.64 -6.80 -7.53
CA SER A 87 13.75 -7.74 -7.54
C SER A 87 13.29 -9.20 -7.43
N ASN A 88 12.13 -9.45 -6.82
CA ASN A 88 11.58 -10.78 -6.59
C ASN A 88 10.22 -10.99 -7.29
N LYS A 89 10.10 -10.53 -8.55
CA LYS A 89 8.88 -10.70 -9.36
C LYS A 89 8.31 -12.12 -9.41
N PRO A 90 9.12 -13.21 -9.37
CA PRO A 90 8.57 -14.58 -9.33
C PRO A 90 7.63 -14.85 -8.15
N LEU A 91 7.75 -14.09 -7.05
CA LEU A 91 6.85 -14.18 -5.89
C LEU A 91 5.43 -13.71 -6.25
N LEU A 92 5.28 -12.82 -7.23
CA LEU A 92 4.02 -12.18 -7.61
C LEU A 92 3.32 -12.85 -8.82
N ARG A 93 3.79 -14.02 -9.24
CA ARG A 93 3.37 -14.67 -10.50
C ARG A 93 1.90 -15.14 -10.51
N ASN A 94 1.42 -15.68 -9.39
CA ASN A 94 0.10 -16.32 -9.33
C ASN A 94 -0.89 -15.42 -8.59
N ALA A 95 -2.15 -15.37 -9.03
CA ALA A 95 -3.24 -14.66 -8.34
C ALA A 95 -3.29 -14.89 -6.81
N PRO A 96 -3.24 -16.13 -6.28
CA PRO A 96 -3.22 -16.36 -4.84
C PRO A 96 -1.95 -15.82 -4.15
N ARG A 97 -0.81 -15.80 -4.84
CA ARG A 97 0.43 -15.22 -4.29
C ARG A 97 0.40 -13.69 -4.32
N LEU A 98 -0.21 -13.10 -5.33
CA LEU A 98 -0.40 -11.65 -5.45
C LEU A 98 -1.31 -11.13 -4.32
N LEU A 99 -2.38 -11.87 -4.00
CA LEU A 99 -3.23 -11.58 -2.84
C LEU A 99 -2.49 -11.74 -1.51
N ARG A 100 -1.67 -12.80 -1.36
CA ARG A 100 -0.83 -12.94 -0.15
C ARG A 100 0.17 -11.81 -0.02
N ALA A 101 0.80 -11.39 -1.12
CA ALA A 101 1.72 -10.27 -1.13
C ALA A 101 1.01 -8.96 -0.80
N SER A 102 -0.20 -8.72 -1.31
CA SER A 102 -0.98 -7.51 -0.96
C SER A 102 -1.35 -7.49 0.52
N LEU A 103 -1.73 -8.62 1.11
CA LEU A 103 -1.95 -8.73 2.54
C LEU A 103 -0.69 -8.40 3.34
N ILE A 104 0.44 -9.06 3.04
CA ILE A 104 1.70 -8.89 3.76
C ILE A 104 2.18 -7.43 3.65
N VAL A 105 2.16 -6.86 2.45
CA VAL A 105 2.64 -5.50 2.20
C VAL A 105 1.72 -4.45 2.83
N ASN A 106 0.41 -4.67 2.80
CA ASN A 106 -0.52 -3.75 3.47
C ASN A 106 -0.37 -3.83 4.99
N PHE A 107 -0.16 -5.03 5.52
CA PHE A 107 0.10 -5.26 6.94
C PHE A 107 1.40 -4.56 7.37
N THR A 108 2.50 -4.72 6.64
CA THR A 108 3.79 -4.08 6.98
C THR A 108 3.73 -2.56 6.84
N ALA A 109 3.06 -2.04 5.82
CA ALA A 109 2.89 -0.60 5.68
C ALA A 109 2.02 -0.02 6.81
N THR A 110 0.98 -0.74 7.24
CA THR A 110 0.12 -0.34 8.37
C THR A 110 0.88 -0.39 9.70
N THR A 111 1.72 -1.41 9.94
CA THR A 111 2.55 -1.45 11.16
C THR A 111 3.54 -0.29 11.19
N ILE A 112 4.23 0.00 10.08
CA ILE A 112 5.19 1.10 9.99
C ILE A 112 4.49 2.43 10.28
N TRP A 113 3.35 2.67 9.64
CA TRP A 113 2.53 3.85 9.87
C TRP A 113 2.12 3.98 11.34
N PHE A 114 1.51 2.94 11.92
CA PHE A 114 1.01 2.98 13.29
C PHE A 114 2.13 3.22 14.31
N CYS A 115 3.28 2.55 14.14
CA CYS A 115 4.46 2.78 14.96
C CYS A 115 4.98 4.21 14.80
N ALA A 116 5.10 4.73 13.58
CA ALA A 116 5.56 6.09 13.32
C ALA A 116 4.64 7.15 13.96
N THR A 117 3.32 6.95 13.91
CA THR A 117 2.35 7.80 14.60
C THR A 117 2.47 7.70 16.12
N ALA A 118 2.70 6.51 16.67
CA ALA A 118 2.85 6.35 18.11
C ALA A 118 4.16 6.97 18.64
N PHE A 119 5.23 6.94 17.84
CA PHE A 119 6.49 7.62 18.14
C PHE A 119 6.31 9.14 18.17
N THR A 120 5.63 9.72 17.19
CA THR A 120 5.39 11.18 17.15
C THR A 120 4.49 11.65 18.28
N LEU A 121 3.46 10.88 18.63
CA LEU A 121 2.54 11.20 19.72
C LEU A 121 3.09 10.87 21.11
N GLY A 122 4.31 10.32 21.21
CA GLY A 122 4.94 9.96 22.48
C GLY A 122 4.20 8.86 23.25
N GLN A 123 3.33 8.08 22.59
CA GLN A 123 2.45 7.10 23.24
C GLN A 123 3.18 5.79 23.62
N LEU A 124 4.35 5.55 23.04
CA LEU A 124 5.16 4.35 23.32
C LEU A 124 5.73 4.31 24.75
N SER A 125 5.81 5.44 25.45
CA SER A 125 6.41 5.52 26.79
C SER A 125 5.45 5.20 27.94
N PHE A 126 4.13 5.26 27.74
CA PHE A 126 3.18 5.29 28.86
C PHE A 126 2.53 3.94 29.23
N ASN A 127 2.37 2.99 28.30
CA ASN A 127 2.02 1.58 28.59
C ASN A 127 1.99 0.76 27.27
N PRO A 128 3.13 0.22 26.79
CA PRO A 128 3.23 -0.36 25.45
C PRO A 128 2.40 -1.64 25.26
N LEU A 129 2.06 -2.36 26.33
CA LEU A 129 1.33 -3.63 26.26
C LEU A 129 -0.17 -3.49 26.56
N GLY A 130 -0.60 -2.39 27.18
CA GLY A 130 -2.00 -2.18 27.59
C GLY A 130 -2.91 -1.78 26.43
N ALA A 131 -2.86 -0.50 26.03
CA ALA A 131 -3.77 0.05 25.02
C ALA A 131 -3.21 -0.02 23.59
N PHE A 132 -1.87 0.02 23.45
CA PHE A 132 -1.21 0.09 22.15
C PHE A 132 -1.32 -1.22 21.35
N LEU A 133 -1.02 -2.36 21.99
CA LEU A 133 -1.04 -3.67 21.34
C LEU A 133 -2.44 -4.09 20.82
N PRO A 134 -3.54 -3.96 21.59
CA PRO A 134 -4.87 -4.28 21.07
C PRO A 134 -5.30 -3.32 19.96
N GLN A 135 -4.95 -2.04 20.04
CA GLN A 135 -5.25 -1.08 18.97
C GLN A 135 -4.46 -1.37 17.69
N LEU A 136 -3.18 -1.77 17.82
CA LEU A 136 -2.38 -2.24 16.69
C LEU A 136 -3.01 -3.49 16.05
N LEU A 137 -3.36 -4.51 16.84
CA LEU A 137 -3.99 -5.73 16.31
C LEU A 137 -5.30 -5.42 15.59
N LEU A 138 -6.10 -4.51 16.15
CA LEU A 138 -7.35 -4.07 15.55
C LEU A 138 -7.13 -3.36 14.20
N GLN A 139 -6.15 -2.46 14.12
CA GLN A 139 -5.75 -1.79 12.86
C GLN A 139 -5.21 -2.79 11.83
N LEU A 140 -4.50 -3.82 12.27
CA LEU A 140 -3.96 -4.85 11.39
C LEU A 140 -5.05 -5.77 10.85
N ILE A 141 -6.01 -6.18 11.68
CA ILE A 141 -7.15 -6.98 11.23
C ILE A 141 -8.00 -6.19 10.24
N THR A 142 -8.30 -4.92 10.55
CA THR A 142 -9.10 -4.07 9.66
C THR A 142 -8.38 -3.78 8.35
N SER A 143 -7.09 -3.43 8.37
CA SER A 143 -6.30 -3.24 7.15
C SER A 143 -6.20 -4.53 6.30
N ALA A 144 -6.17 -5.71 6.93
CA ALA A 144 -6.21 -6.99 6.22
C ALA A 144 -7.57 -7.25 5.56
N LEU A 145 -8.68 -7.00 6.27
CA LEU A 145 -10.03 -7.12 5.73
C LEU A 145 -10.28 -6.15 4.57
N VAL A 146 -9.88 -4.89 4.74
CA VAL A 146 -9.94 -3.85 3.71
C VAL A 146 -9.14 -4.27 2.48
N SER A 147 -7.92 -4.77 2.69
CA SER A 147 -7.10 -5.31 1.61
C SER A 147 -7.81 -6.46 0.89
N LEU A 148 -8.37 -7.44 1.60
CA LEU A 148 -9.11 -8.56 0.97
C LEU A 148 -10.28 -8.10 0.10
N ILE A 149 -11.08 -7.15 0.58
CA ILE A 149 -12.28 -6.68 -0.10
C ILE A 149 -11.92 -5.81 -1.31
N LEU A 150 -11.01 -4.85 -1.11
CA LEU A 150 -10.71 -3.82 -2.12
C LEU A 150 -9.61 -4.23 -3.10
N PHE A 151 -8.78 -5.22 -2.76
CA PHE A 151 -7.70 -5.67 -3.64
C PHE A 151 -8.22 -6.19 -4.99
N TRP A 152 -9.32 -6.95 -4.99
CA TRP A 152 -9.88 -7.48 -6.24
C TRP A 152 -10.27 -6.38 -7.23
N PRO A 153 -11.19 -5.44 -6.90
CA PRO A 153 -11.56 -4.37 -7.83
C PRO A 153 -10.38 -3.46 -8.18
N LEU A 154 -9.52 -3.16 -7.21
CA LEU A 154 -8.32 -2.35 -7.44
C LEU A 154 -7.36 -3.04 -8.44
N SER A 155 -7.17 -4.36 -8.32
CA SER A 155 -6.31 -5.12 -9.22
C SER A 155 -6.86 -5.18 -10.65
N LEU A 156 -8.18 -5.25 -10.82
CA LEU A 156 -8.83 -5.22 -12.14
C LEU A 156 -8.64 -3.87 -12.84
N ILE A 157 -8.79 -2.77 -12.11
CA ILE A 157 -8.59 -1.42 -12.66
C ILE A 157 -7.14 -1.18 -13.01
N GLN A 158 -6.22 -1.60 -12.13
CA GLN A 158 -4.79 -1.49 -12.41
C GLN A 158 -4.37 -2.33 -13.61
N ASN A 159 -4.86 -3.57 -13.72
CA ASN A 159 -4.57 -4.44 -14.85
C ASN A 159 -5.15 -3.90 -16.15
N SER A 160 -6.40 -3.47 -16.16
CA SER A 160 -7.02 -2.87 -17.36
C SER A 160 -6.32 -1.60 -17.82
N ALA A 161 -5.91 -0.72 -16.89
CA ALA A 161 -5.10 0.45 -17.21
C ALA A 161 -3.73 0.07 -17.80
N MET A 162 -3.11 -0.98 -17.27
CA MET A 162 -1.84 -1.53 -17.76
C MET A 162 -1.96 -2.19 -19.14
N ASP A 163 -3.08 -2.87 -19.40
CA ASP A 163 -3.38 -3.52 -20.67
C ASP A 163 -3.65 -2.48 -21.76
N TYR A 164 -4.40 -1.42 -21.44
CA TYR A 164 -4.60 -0.28 -22.34
C TYR A 164 -3.27 0.38 -22.76
N MET A 165 -2.29 0.39 -21.87
CA MET A 165 -0.96 0.94 -22.10
C MET A 165 0.01 -0.03 -22.79
N ASN A 166 -0.46 -1.21 -23.22
CA ASN A 166 0.34 -2.30 -23.80
C ASN A 166 1.56 -2.66 -22.93
N THR A 167 1.42 -2.56 -21.61
CA THR A 167 2.51 -3.00 -20.73
C THR A 167 2.58 -4.52 -20.76
N PRO A 168 3.76 -5.12 -20.93
CA PRO A 168 3.86 -6.57 -21.04
C PRO A 168 3.29 -7.23 -19.78
N PRO A 169 2.63 -8.38 -19.91
CA PRO A 169 2.24 -9.18 -18.76
C PRO A 169 3.50 -9.58 -17.96
N ALA A 170 3.33 -9.90 -16.68
CA ALA A 170 4.44 -10.37 -15.87
C ALA A 170 5.05 -11.63 -16.51
N ASN A 171 6.38 -11.64 -16.75
CA ASN A 171 7.07 -12.75 -17.41
C ASN A 171 6.75 -14.08 -16.73
N GLU A 172 6.23 -15.03 -17.52
CA GLU A 172 5.87 -16.37 -17.04
C GLU A 172 7.04 -17.37 -17.09
N THR A 173 8.15 -17.03 -17.76
CA THR A 173 9.34 -17.89 -17.89
C THR A 173 10.55 -17.33 -17.16
N PRO A 174 11.40 -18.20 -16.56
CA PRO A 174 12.65 -17.79 -15.89
C PRO A 174 13.65 -17.15 -16.84
#